data_AF-A0A7Y0A1U4-F1
#
_entry.id   AF-A0A7Y0A1U4-F1
#
_cell.length_a   1.000
_cell.length_b   1.000
_cell.length_c   1.000
_cell.angle_alpha   90.00
_cell.angle_beta   90.00
_cell.angle_gamma   90.00
#
_symmetry.space_group_name_H-M   'P 1'
#
loop_
_entity.id
_entity.type
_entity.pdbx_description
1 polymer ?
#
loop_
_entity_poly.entity_id
_entity_poly.type
_entity_poly.pdbx_seq_one_letter_code
_entity_poly.pdbx_strand_id
1 'polypeptide(L)' 'MTSLNVQFADGTEKVIVSYFGAPQDPSAWPNLGTVNATDARWEAYYAEQPTNAQAFLPVPETAD' A
#
# COMPACT_ATOMS: atom_id res chain seq x y z
N MET A 1 -2.52 -8.16 12.18
CA MET A 1 -2.40 -7.66 10.80
C MET A 1 -2.32 -6.14 10.84
N THR A 2 -1.24 -5.58 10.29
CA THR A 2 -1.04 -4.13 10.20
C THR A 2 -1.90 -3.55 9.07
N SER A 3 -2.64 -2.47 9.34
CA SER A 3 -3.44 -1.75 8.33
C SER A 3 -2.60 -0.63 7.71
N LEU A 4 -2.62 -0.54 6.38
CA LEU A 4 -1.76 0.33 5.58
C LEU A 4 -2.61 1.29 4.74
N ASN A 5 -2.28 2.59 4.77
CA ASN A 5 -2.95 3.59 3.95
C ASN A 5 -2.28 3.67 2.58
N VAL A 6 -3.03 3.48 1.52
CA VAL A 6 -2.49 3.39 0.16
C VAL A 6 -3.31 4.21 -0.83
N GLN A 7 -2.70 4.49 -1.98
CA GLN A 7 -3.42 4.96 -3.16
C GLN A 7 -3.44 3.85 -4.20
N PHE A 8 -4.61 3.62 -4.78
CA PHE A 8 -4.77 2.76 -5.95
C PHE A 8 -4.64 3.54 -7.24
N ALA A 9 -4.22 2.88 -8.32
CA ALA A 9 -4.13 3.47 -9.65
C ALA A 9 -5.48 4.04 -10.13
N ASP A 10 -6.57 3.36 -9.79
CA ASP A 10 -7.94 3.72 -10.14
C ASP A 10 -8.94 3.16 -9.12
N GLY A 11 -10.24 3.41 -9.34
CA GLY A 11 -11.32 2.93 -8.49
C GLY A 11 -11.61 1.42 -8.56
N THR A 12 -10.84 0.63 -9.32
CA THR A 12 -10.94 -0.84 -9.30
C THR A 12 -10.15 -1.47 -8.15
N GLU A 13 -9.30 -0.67 -7.50
CA GLU A 13 -8.48 -1.06 -6.35
C GLU A 13 -7.51 -2.24 -6.62
N LYS A 14 -7.13 -2.48 -7.87
CA LYS A 14 -6.28 -3.65 -8.20
C LYS A 14 -4.79 -3.43 -8.02
N VAL A 15 -4.32 -2.20 -8.21
CA VAL A 15 -2.89 -1.86 -8.23
C VAL A 15 -2.63 -0.73 -7.26
N ILE A 16 -1.73 -0.95 -6.30
CA ILE A 16 -1.25 0.06 -5.38
C ILE A 16 -0.15 0.86 -6.08
N VAL A 17 -0.21 2.19 -6.00
CA VAL A 17 0.78 3.09 -6.61
C VAL A 17 1.48 3.99 -5.58
N SER A 18 0.97 4.06 -4.35
CA SER A 18 1.60 4.82 -3.27
C SER A 18 1.20 4.28 -1.90
N TYR A 19 2.07 4.51 -0.92
CA TYR A 19 1.85 4.26 0.50
C TYR A 19 1.97 5.57 1.29
N PHE A 20 1.13 5.71 2.32
CA PHE A 20 1.18 6.84 3.25
C PHE A 20 1.23 6.37 4.70
N GLY A 21 2.10 7.00 5.48
CA GLY A 21 2.18 6.75 6.93
C GLY A 21 0.94 7.17 7.73
N ALA A 22 0.00 7.88 7.10
CA ALA A 22 -1.27 8.31 7.68
C ALA A 22 -2.34 8.51 6.57
N PRO A 23 -3.64 8.51 6.90
CA PRO A 23 -4.70 8.84 5.96
C PRO A 23 -4.48 10.20 5.28
N GLN A 24 -4.82 10.28 3.99
CA GLN A 24 -4.73 11.52 3.20
C GLN A 24 -6.12 12.12 2.93
N ASP A 25 -6.16 13.38 2.50
CA ASP A 25 -7.41 14.05 2.10
C ASP A 25 -7.89 13.52 0.73
N PRO A 26 -9.08 12.88 0.66
CA PRO A 26 -9.61 12.33 -0.59
C PRO A 26 -9.98 13.38 -1.63
N SER A 27 -10.12 14.66 -1.25
CA SER A 27 -10.36 15.75 -2.20
C SER A 27 -9.10 16.16 -2.97
N ALA A 28 -7.92 15.89 -2.40
CA ALA A 28 -6.62 16.16 -3.02
C ALA A 28 -6.02 14.92 -3.68
N TRP A 29 -6.26 13.73 -3.10
CA TRP A 29 -5.72 12.46 -3.57
C TRP A 29 -6.87 11.49 -3.89
N PRO A 30 -7.13 11.16 -5.17
CA PRO A 30 -8.17 10.21 -5.52
C PRO A 30 -7.75 8.76 -5.20
N ASN A 31 -8.72 7.84 -5.18
CA ASN A 31 -8.50 6.39 -5.05
C ASN A 31 -7.71 5.97 -3.79
N LEU A 32 -7.91 6.68 -2.68
CA LEU A 32 -7.37 6.28 -1.39
C LEU A 32 -8.11 5.05 -0.85
N GLY A 33 -7.38 4.17 -0.17
CA GLY A 33 -7.97 3.07 0.56
C GLY A 33 -7.00 2.50 1.59
N THR A 34 -7.41 1.39 2.20
CA THR A 34 -6.60 0.64 3.16
C THR A 34 -6.48 -0.82 2.76
N VAL A 35 -5.31 -1.39 3.00
CA VAL A 35 -5.04 -2.83 2.84
C VAL A 35 -4.37 -3.36 4.10
N ASN A 36 -4.44 -4.68 4.31
CA ASN A 36 -3.63 -5.31 5.35
C ASN A 36 -2.22 -5.59 4.82
N ALA A 37 -1.22 -5.68 5.70
CA ALA A 37 0.14 -6.07 5.31
C ALA A 37 0.22 -7.50 4.74
N THR A 38 -0.82 -8.32 4.94
CA THR A 38 -0.99 -9.65 4.32
C THR A 38 -1.63 -9.62 2.92
N ASP A 39 -2.02 -8.43 2.42
CA ASP A 39 -2.66 -8.29 1.12
C ASP A 39 -1.65 -8.53 -0.01
N ALA A 40 -1.99 -9.40 -0.96
CA ALA A 40 -1.12 -9.72 -2.09
C ALA A 40 -0.79 -8.49 -2.95
N ARG A 41 -1.66 -7.46 -2.98
CA ARG A 41 -1.38 -6.20 -3.68
C ARG A 41 -0.26 -5.42 -2.99
N TRP A 42 -0.17 -5.50 -1.65
CA TRP A 42 0.91 -4.87 -0.88
C TRP A 42 2.23 -5.57 -1.14
N GLU A 43 2.25 -6.90 -1.14
CA GLU A 43 3.44 -7.69 -1.47
C GLU A 43 3.99 -7.34 -2.86
N ALA A 44 3.11 -7.26 -3.87
CA ALA A 44 3.49 -6.86 -5.22
C ALA A 44 4.10 -5.45 -5.26
N TYR A 45 3.44 -4.46 -4.64
CA TYR A 45 3.94 -3.09 -4.57
C TYR A 45 5.30 -3.01 -3.87
N TYR A 46 5.47 -3.71 -2.75
CA TYR A 46 6.72 -3.75 -1.99
C TYR A 46 7.87 -4.34 -2.82
N ALA A 47 7.63 -5.44 -3.53
CA ALA A 47 8.62 -6.12 -4.35
C ALA A 47 9.13 -5.27 -5.53
N GLU A 48 8.29 -4.38 -6.07
CA GLU A 48 8.67 -3.46 -7.15
C GLU A 48 9.54 -2.28 -6.68
N GLN A 49 9.61 -2.01 -5.38
CA GLN A 49 10.41 -0.90 -4.87
C GLN A 49 11.90 -1.21 -4.89
N PRO A 50 12.77 -0.20 -5.12
CA PRO A 50 14.21 -0.34 -4.92
C PRO A 50 14.55 -0.89 -3.52
N THR A 51 15.62 -1.68 -3.40
CA THR A 51 16.01 -2.32 -2.13
C THR A 51 16.18 -1.32 -0.97
N ASN A 52 16.69 -0.11 -1.25
CA ASN A 52 16.82 0.93 -0.24
C ASN A 52 15.48 1.51 0.20
N ALA A 53 14.46 1.53 -0.66
CA ALA A 53 13.11 1.98 -0.30
C ALA A 53 12.37 0.91 0.52
N GLN A 54 12.54 -0.37 0.18
CA GLN A 54 11.96 -1.50 0.93
C GLN A 54 12.31 -1.45 2.43
N ALA A 55 13.53 -1.01 2.78
CA ALA A 55 13.98 -0.87 4.17
C ALA A 55 13.15 0.14 5.02
N PHE A 56 12.37 1.01 4.38
CA PHE A 56 11.53 2.02 5.04
C PHE A 56 10.03 1.75 4.89
N LEU A 57 9.65 0.63 4.28
CA LEU A 57 8.26 0.25 4.10
C LEU A 57 7.85 -0.84 5.11
N PRO A 58 6.57 -0.88 5.49
CA PRO A 58 6.02 -2.03 6.22
C PRO A 58 6.28 -3.34 5.47
N VAL A 59 6.95 -4.29 6.12
CA VAL A 59 7.25 -5.59 5.53
C VAL A 59 5.93 -6.37 5.34
N PRO A 60 5.71 -7.01 4.17
CA PRO A 60 4.55 -7.88 3.98
C PRO A 60 4.50 -8.98 5.05
N GLU A 61 3.31 -9.19 5.62
CA GLU A 61 3.05 -10.23 6.62
C GLU A 61 2.53 -11.50 5.92
N THR A 62 2.78 -12.68 6.51
CA THR A 62 2.10 -13.91 6.07
C THR A 62 0.68 -13.95 6.64
N ALA A 63 -0.29 -14.43 5.85
CA ALA A 63 -1.61 -14.76 6.40
C ALA A 63 -1.48 -16.02 7.28
N ASP A 64 -1.71 -15.86 8.59
CA ASP A 64 -1.81 -16.97 9.56
C ASP A 64 -3.02 -17.88 9.29
#